data_AF-A0A7J6UYN1-F1
#
_entry.id   AF-A0A7J6UYN1-F1
#
_cell.length_a   1.000
_cell.length_b   1.000
_cell.length_c   1.000
_cell.angle_alpha   90.00
_cell.angle_beta   90.00
_cell.angle_gamma   90.00
#
_symmetry.space_group_name_H-M   'P 1'
#
loop_
_entity.id
_entity.type
_entity.pdbx_description
1 polymer ?
#
loop_
_entity_poly.entity_id
_entity_poly.type
_entity_poly.pdbx_seq_one_letter_code
_entity_poly.pdbx_strand_id
1 'polypeptide(L)'
;MSILEDEVYLKRAETLKDKVRQLISNQAKGTAVELLELVDDIQRLGMGYLFEGEIRAALDSIKDVKMEETDLHQTALRFRLFRQHGFKISQGEDIMDEAKAFARVHLKNAKGNVDSILARLVNHALDLPLNLGIVRLEARWYIDLYEKRKNANPIVLELAKLDYNMVQATHLNDAVDMTRWWNDLGLSKKLTFARDRLVESFLWSVGIQYEPQYKYCREGITKLIILITTIDDVYDVYSTYEEAKLFTEAVERWDINTLDELPDYMRICFFALYNTINQIAYNTLKEHGLNVLPYLKKTV
;
A
#
# COMPACT_ATOMS: atom_id res chain seq x y z
N MET A 1 -6.41 23.48 7.73
CA MET A 1 -5.04 23.95 8.04
C MET A 1 -4.81 25.20 7.23
N SER A 2 -4.17 26.22 7.82
CA SER A 2 -3.87 27.45 7.08
C SER A 2 -2.63 27.25 6.20
N ILE A 3 -2.55 27.95 5.06
CA ILE A 3 -1.42 27.86 4.11
C ILE A 3 -0.05 28.10 4.81
N LEU A 4 -0.04 28.96 5.82
CA LEU A 4 1.16 29.29 6.62
C LEU A 4 1.60 28.15 7.54
N GLU A 5 0.68 27.34 8.06
CA GLU A 5 1.02 26.14 8.84
C GLU A 5 1.63 25.06 7.95
N ASP A 6 1.06 24.86 6.75
CA ASP A 6 1.55 23.87 5.79
C ASP A 6 3.00 24.16 5.36
N GLU A 7 3.37 25.42 5.10
CA GLU A 7 4.73 25.81 4.74
C GLU A 7 5.76 25.50 5.84
N VAL A 8 5.40 25.71 7.11
CA VAL A 8 6.28 25.43 8.25
C VAL A 8 6.53 23.93 8.38
N TYR A 9 5.48 23.11 8.25
CA TYR A 9 5.61 21.65 8.31
C TYR A 9 6.40 21.09 7.13
N LEU A 10 6.18 21.62 5.91
CA LEU A 10 6.95 21.22 4.72
C LEU A 10 8.44 21.53 4.90
N LYS A 11 8.78 22.73 5.36
CA LYS A 11 10.18 23.10 5.61
C LYS A 11 10.83 22.24 6.70
N ARG A 12 10.08 21.90 7.74
CA ARG A 12 10.55 20.98 8.79
C ARG A 12 10.77 19.58 8.24
N ALA A 13 9.85 19.06 7.44
CA ALA A 13 9.96 17.76 6.80
C ALA A 13 11.21 17.67 5.93
N GLU A 14 11.48 18.66 5.07
CA GLU A 14 12.70 18.67 4.24
C GLU A 14 13.98 18.70 5.07
N THR A 15 14.00 19.53 6.12
CA THR A 15 15.15 19.57 7.05
C THR A 15 15.40 18.21 7.71
N LEU A 16 14.34 17.50 8.10
CA LEU A 16 14.44 16.19 8.71
C LEU A 16 14.84 15.12 7.68
N LYS A 17 14.33 15.18 6.44
CA LYS A 17 14.75 14.30 5.34
C LYS A 17 16.25 14.41 5.11
N ASP A 18 16.80 15.61 5.02
CA ASP A 18 18.25 15.81 4.85
C ASP A 18 19.07 15.21 5.99
N LYS A 19 18.61 15.35 7.23
CA LYS A 19 19.26 14.72 8.38
C LYS A 19 19.20 13.20 8.30
N VAL A 20 18.08 12.62 7.90
CA VAL A 20 17.94 11.17 7.72
C VAL A 20 18.83 10.66 6.57
N ARG A 21 18.94 11.39 5.46
CA ARG A 21 19.90 11.07 4.38
C ARG A 21 21.34 11.03 4.90
N GLN A 22 21.73 12.02 5.70
CA GLN A 22 23.04 12.05 6.33
C GLN A 22 23.23 10.88 7.31
N LEU A 23 22.21 10.53 8.08
CA LEU A 23 22.25 9.36 8.97
C LEU A 23 22.49 8.07 8.19
N ILE A 24 21.75 7.83 7.10
CA ILE A 24 21.95 6.64 6.23
C ILE A 24 23.39 6.62 5.68
N SER A 25 23.86 7.75 5.15
CA SER A 25 25.22 7.86 4.59
C SER A 25 26.32 7.64 5.64
N ASN A 26 26.11 8.13 6.87
CA ASN A 26 27.05 7.91 7.96
C ASN A 26 27.05 6.46 8.43
N GLN A 27 25.87 5.83 8.57
CA GLN A 27 25.77 4.44 9.00
C GLN A 27 26.35 3.47 7.95
N ALA A 28 26.28 3.84 6.67
CA ALA A 28 26.93 3.07 5.59
C ALA A 28 28.47 3.00 5.71
N LYS A 29 29.08 3.87 6.52
CA LYS A 29 30.52 3.83 6.85
C LYS A 29 30.80 3.10 8.16
N GLY A 30 29.76 2.73 8.91
CA GLY A 30 29.83 2.04 10.19
C GLY A 30 29.73 0.52 10.01
N THR A 31 29.09 -0.15 10.97
CA THR A 31 28.88 -1.60 10.90
C THR A 31 27.71 -1.96 9.98
N ALA A 32 27.80 -3.12 9.32
CA ALA A 32 26.72 -3.59 8.46
C ALA A 32 25.43 -3.86 9.24
N VAL A 33 25.51 -4.32 10.50
CA VAL A 33 24.32 -4.58 11.35
C VAL A 33 23.54 -3.28 11.54
N GLU A 34 24.19 -2.22 12.01
CA GLU A 34 23.51 -0.96 12.35
C GLU A 34 22.89 -0.30 11.12
N LEU A 35 23.55 -0.38 9.95
CA LEU A 35 22.96 0.10 8.70
C LEU A 35 21.69 -0.68 8.35
N LEU A 36 21.75 -2.01 8.41
CA LEU A 36 20.60 -2.86 8.10
C LEU A 36 19.42 -2.60 9.05
N GLU A 37 19.69 -2.41 10.35
CA GLU A 37 18.67 -2.07 11.34
C GLU A 37 18.05 -0.69 11.09
N LEU A 38 18.86 0.32 10.76
CA LEU A 38 18.37 1.65 10.40
C LEU A 38 17.49 1.61 9.14
N VAL A 39 17.89 0.85 8.12
CA VAL A 39 17.11 0.67 6.89
C VAL A 39 15.78 -0.03 7.21
N ASP A 40 15.81 -1.08 8.03
CA ASP A 40 14.59 -1.76 8.47
C ASP A 40 13.63 -0.83 9.21
N ASP A 41 14.16 -0.04 10.14
CA ASP A 41 13.36 0.94 10.88
C ASP A 41 12.72 1.96 9.94
N ILE A 42 13.47 2.54 9.00
CA ILE A 42 12.95 3.51 8.02
C ILE A 42 11.82 2.90 7.17
N GLN A 43 12.00 1.67 6.69
CA GLN A 43 10.98 0.99 5.89
C GLN A 43 9.73 0.66 6.70
N ARG A 44 9.89 0.13 7.91
CA ARG A 44 8.76 -0.22 8.79
C ARG A 44 8.03 1.00 9.33
N LEU A 45 8.69 2.16 9.41
CA LEU A 45 8.06 3.45 9.69
C LEU A 45 7.30 4.03 8.48
N GLY A 46 7.30 3.34 7.34
CA GLY A 46 6.58 3.76 6.13
C GLY A 46 7.28 4.85 5.32
N MET A 47 8.57 5.11 5.60
CA MET A 47 9.36 6.17 4.95
C MET A 47 10.28 5.63 3.85
N GLY A 48 10.20 4.35 3.50
CA GLY A 48 11.07 3.73 2.49
C GLY A 48 11.04 4.48 1.15
N TYR A 49 9.86 4.91 0.71
CA TYR A 49 9.65 5.64 -0.55
C TYR A 49 10.36 7.00 -0.61
N LEU A 50 10.70 7.60 0.54
CA LEU A 50 11.42 8.88 0.61
C LEU A 50 12.92 8.75 0.36
N PHE A 51 13.47 7.55 0.51
CA PHE A 51 14.91 7.29 0.55
C PHE A 51 15.33 6.11 -0.32
N GLU A 52 14.56 5.76 -1.35
CA GLU A 52 14.83 4.56 -2.18
C GLU A 52 16.26 4.55 -2.75
N GLY A 53 16.71 5.69 -3.27
CA GLY A 53 18.06 5.84 -3.84
C GLY A 53 19.15 5.70 -2.78
N GLU A 54 19.01 6.37 -1.65
CA GLU A 54 19.96 6.33 -0.54
C GLU A 54 20.04 4.94 0.10
N ILE A 55 18.89 4.27 0.31
CA ILE A 55 18.83 2.91 0.83
C ILE A 55 19.52 1.95 -0.14
N ARG A 56 19.21 2.03 -1.44
CA ARG A 56 19.84 1.16 -2.44
C ARG A 56 21.35 1.33 -2.46
N ALA A 57 21.84 2.58 -2.49
CA ALA A 57 23.27 2.88 -2.48
C ALA A 57 23.97 2.36 -1.22
N ALA A 58 23.32 2.47 -0.05
CA ALA A 58 23.85 1.95 1.21
C ALA A 58 23.88 0.42 1.27
N LEU A 59 22.86 -0.26 0.75
CA LEU A 59 22.88 -1.73 0.64
C LEU A 59 23.96 -2.21 -0.34
N ASP A 60 24.13 -1.50 -1.46
CA ASP A 60 25.19 -1.76 -2.44
C ASP A 60 26.58 -1.63 -1.81
N SER A 61 26.81 -0.66 -0.91
CA SER A 61 28.12 -0.47 -0.28
C SER A 61 28.54 -1.61 0.65
N ILE A 62 27.58 -2.36 1.19
CA ILE A 62 27.85 -3.50 2.07
C ILE A 62 27.71 -4.86 1.38
N LYS A 63 27.46 -4.91 0.07
CA LYS A 63 27.12 -6.14 -0.66
C LYS A 63 28.22 -7.22 -0.67
N ASP A 64 29.48 -6.80 -0.66
CA ASP A 64 30.65 -7.68 -0.71
C ASP A 64 31.32 -7.87 0.67
N VAL A 65 30.74 -7.26 1.72
CA VAL A 65 31.22 -7.42 3.09
C VAL A 65 30.96 -8.86 3.53
N LYS A 66 32.05 -9.60 3.82
CA LYS A 66 31.95 -10.93 4.43
C LYS A 66 31.30 -10.80 5.80
N MET A 67 30.23 -11.56 6.00
CA MET A 67 29.54 -11.61 7.28
C MET A 67 30.28 -12.55 8.23
N GLU A 68 30.19 -12.26 9.52
CA GLU A 68 30.50 -13.25 10.53
C GLU A 68 29.43 -14.35 10.46
N GLU A 69 29.83 -15.59 10.18
CA GLU A 69 28.93 -16.73 9.95
C GLU A 69 28.07 -17.12 11.17
N THR A 70 28.25 -16.45 12.31
CA THR A 70 27.66 -16.79 13.60
C THR A 70 26.44 -15.95 14.00
N ASP A 71 26.15 -14.83 13.32
CA ASP A 71 24.99 -13.98 13.66
C ASP A 71 23.78 -14.27 12.77
N LEU A 72 22.82 -15.02 13.32
CA LEU A 72 21.56 -15.35 12.65
C LEU A 72 20.68 -14.11 12.39
N HIS A 73 20.65 -13.13 13.31
CA HIS A 73 19.85 -11.92 13.16
C HIS A 73 20.38 -11.09 12.00
N GLN A 74 21.68 -10.83 11.98
CA GLN A 74 22.30 -10.07 10.90
C GLN A 74 22.14 -10.78 9.55
N THR A 75 22.35 -12.09 9.50
CA THR A 75 22.21 -12.90 8.28
C THR A 75 20.79 -12.86 7.73
N ALA A 76 19.78 -13.07 8.59
CA ALA A 76 18.38 -13.05 8.20
C ALA A 76 17.92 -11.64 7.75
N LEU A 77 18.36 -10.60 8.47
CA LEU A 77 18.04 -9.22 8.15
C LEU A 77 18.63 -8.80 6.80
N ARG A 78 19.91 -9.10 6.56
CA ARG A 78 20.56 -8.89 5.27
C ARG A 78 19.84 -9.63 4.16
N PHE A 79 19.58 -10.92 4.34
CA PHE A 79 18.88 -11.76 3.36
C PHE A 79 17.56 -11.12 2.93
N ARG A 80 16.73 -10.72 3.89
CA ARG A 80 15.42 -10.11 3.61
C ARG A 80 15.57 -8.79 2.85
N LEU A 81 16.37 -7.85 3.37
CA LEU A 81 16.51 -6.53 2.77
C LEU A 81 17.12 -6.61 1.36
N PHE A 82 18.15 -7.43 1.18
CA PHE A 82 18.77 -7.61 -0.13
C PHE A 82 17.79 -8.20 -1.15
N ARG A 83 17.06 -9.26 -0.81
CA ARG A 83 16.03 -9.82 -1.72
C ARG A 83 14.94 -8.80 -2.03
N GLN A 84 14.47 -8.06 -1.03
CA GLN A 84 13.45 -7.02 -1.21
C GLN A 84 13.92 -5.92 -2.19
N HIS A 85 15.20 -5.59 -2.19
CA HIS A 85 15.80 -4.60 -3.10
C HIS A 85 16.34 -5.19 -4.41
N GLY A 86 16.04 -6.46 -4.69
CA GLY A 86 16.37 -7.12 -5.97
C GLY A 86 17.82 -7.60 -6.09
N PHE A 87 18.57 -7.67 -4.98
CA PHE A 87 19.90 -8.26 -4.98
C PHE A 87 19.81 -9.79 -5.11
N LYS A 88 20.71 -10.37 -5.89
CA LYS A 88 20.81 -11.82 -6.05
C LYS A 88 21.48 -12.45 -4.82
N ILE A 89 20.73 -13.20 -4.03
CA ILE A 89 21.23 -14.04 -2.94
C ILE A 89 20.94 -15.51 -3.29
N SER A 90 21.87 -16.42 -2.95
CA SER A 90 21.72 -17.85 -3.20
C SER A 90 20.39 -18.39 -2.64
N GLN A 91 19.78 -19.28 -3.40
CA GLN A 91 18.45 -19.85 -3.12
C GLN A 91 18.63 -21.27 -2.57
N GLY A 92 18.24 -21.45 -1.30
CA GLY A 92 17.83 -22.73 -0.74
C GLY A 92 16.43 -22.52 -0.18
N GLU A 93 15.42 -22.46 -1.04
CA GLU A 93 14.04 -22.16 -0.61
C GLU A 93 13.50 -23.24 0.33
N ASP A 94 13.96 -24.49 0.18
CA ASP A 94 13.75 -25.59 1.11
C ASP A 94 14.28 -25.26 2.52
N ILE A 95 15.49 -24.69 2.61
CA ILE A 95 16.06 -24.22 3.88
C ILE A 95 15.20 -23.09 4.46
N MET A 96 14.61 -22.23 3.63
CA MET A 96 13.74 -21.14 4.10
C MET A 96 12.43 -21.64 4.70
N ASP A 97 11.86 -22.71 4.15
CA ASP A 97 10.66 -23.35 4.72
C ASP A 97 10.97 -23.99 6.08
N GLU A 98 12.10 -24.69 6.20
CA GLU A 98 12.58 -25.23 7.47
C GLU A 98 12.87 -24.12 8.49
N ALA A 99 13.55 -23.05 8.08
CA ALA A 99 13.85 -21.90 8.94
C ALA A 99 12.57 -21.21 9.43
N LYS A 100 11.56 -21.05 8.56
CA LYS A 100 10.26 -20.51 8.94
C LYS A 100 9.55 -21.41 9.95
N ALA A 101 9.54 -22.72 9.73
CA ALA A 101 8.94 -23.68 10.66
C ALA A 101 9.65 -23.64 12.03
N PHE A 102 10.98 -23.69 12.02
CA PHE A 102 11.84 -23.58 13.20
C PHE A 102 11.55 -22.29 13.98
N ALA A 103 11.65 -21.12 13.33
CA ALA A 103 11.42 -19.82 13.96
C ALA A 103 10.01 -19.74 14.57
N ARG A 104 8.98 -20.21 13.87
CA ARG A 104 7.60 -20.15 14.36
C ARG A 104 7.39 -20.96 15.65
N VAL A 105 8.02 -22.14 15.76
CA VAL A 105 7.95 -22.97 16.98
C VAL A 105 8.60 -22.24 18.15
N HIS A 106 9.82 -21.73 17.96
CA HIS A 106 10.55 -21.05 19.03
C HIS A 106 9.90 -19.73 19.45
N LEU A 107 9.38 -18.94 18.49
CA LEU A 107 8.69 -17.67 18.77
C LEU A 107 7.40 -17.87 19.57
N LYS A 108 6.62 -18.92 19.28
CA LYS A 108 5.41 -19.25 20.07
C LYS A 108 5.75 -19.62 21.51
N ASN A 109 6.89 -20.28 21.72
CA ASN A 109 7.36 -20.71 23.03
C ASN A 109 8.13 -19.61 23.80
N ALA A 110 8.46 -18.48 23.15
CA ALA A 110 9.16 -17.36 23.79
C ALA A 110 8.26 -16.52 24.72
N LYS A 111 6.94 -16.78 24.75
CA LYS A 111 5.97 -16.00 25.51
C LYS A 111 6.29 -16.02 27.01
N GLY A 112 6.60 -14.85 27.58
CA GLY A 112 6.94 -14.67 29.00
C GLY A 112 8.45 -14.63 29.32
N ASN A 113 9.31 -14.97 28.35
CA ASN A 113 10.78 -14.99 28.52
C ASN A 113 11.48 -13.79 27.87
N VAL A 114 10.72 -12.86 27.29
CA VAL A 114 11.21 -11.69 26.55
C VAL A 114 10.62 -10.41 27.14
N ASP A 115 11.31 -9.28 26.95
CA ASP A 115 10.80 -7.99 27.40
C ASP A 115 9.51 -7.58 26.67
N SER A 116 8.80 -6.59 27.22
CA SER A 116 7.50 -6.17 26.71
C SER A 116 7.50 -5.68 25.25
N ILE A 117 8.58 -5.07 24.77
CA ILE A 117 8.68 -4.57 23.40
C ILE A 117 8.91 -5.76 22.45
N LEU A 118 9.84 -6.64 22.81
CA LEU A 118 10.11 -7.84 22.03
C LEU A 118 8.88 -8.76 21.98
N ALA A 119 8.15 -8.92 23.08
CA ALA A 119 6.88 -9.66 23.09
C ALA A 119 5.86 -9.11 22.08
N ARG A 120 5.75 -7.77 21.96
CA ARG A 120 4.87 -7.13 20.96
C ARG A 120 5.32 -7.41 19.53
N LEU A 121 6.64 -7.33 19.26
CA LEU A 121 7.20 -7.65 17.95
C LEU A 121 6.95 -9.12 17.56
N VAL A 122 7.16 -10.04 18.50
CA VAL A 122 6.95 -11.48 18.29
C VAL A 122 5.49 -11.78 17.98
N ASN A 123 4.54 -11.27 18.78
CA ASN A 123 3.12 -11.50 18.55
C ASN A 123 2.68 -10.93 17.20
N HIS A 124 3.08 -9.69 16.88
CA HIS A 124 2.74 -9.05 15.61
C HIS A 124 3.26 -9.83 14.40
N ALA A 125 4.51 -10.32 14.45
CA ALA A 125 5.10 -11.12 13.38
C ALA A 125 4.46 -12.52 13.24
N LEU A 126 3.97 -13.10 14.34
CA LEU A 126 3.24 -14.39 14.34
C LEU A 126 1.83 -14.27 13.77
N ASP A 127 1.20 -13.11 13.92
CA ASP A 127 -0.12 -12.80 13.37
C ASP A 127 -0.03 -12.56 11.86
N LEU A 128 0.85 -11.64 11.42
CA LEU A 128 1.10 -11.36 10.01
C LEU A 128 2.58 -11.02 9.78
N PRO A 129 3.34 -11.84 9.04
CA PRO A 129 4.73 -11.55 8.69
C PRO A 129 4.87 -10.22 7.94
N LEU A 130 5.95 -9.49 8.19
CA LEU A 130 6.22 -8.16 7.61
C LEU A 130 6.09 -8.13 6.09
N ASN A 131 6.55 -9.17 5.39
CA ASN A 131 6.51 -9.25 3.93
C ASN A 131 5.10 -9.47 3.34
N LEU A 132 4.11 -9.76 4.18
CA LEU A 132 2.69 -9.88 3.81
C LEU A 132 1.86 -8.70 4.35
N GLY A 133 2.48 -7.81 5.13
CA GLY A 133 1.83 -6.66 5.74
C GLY A 133 1.69 -5.49 4.77
N ILE A 134 0.61 -4.72 4.95
CA ILE A 134 0.42 -3.45 4.24
C ILE A 134 1.32 -2.39 4.89
N VAL A 135 2.23 -1.80 4.11
CA VAL A 135 3.24 -0.83 4.58
C VAL A 135 2.60 0.26 5.44
N ARG A 136 1.44 0.78 5.03
CA ARG A 136 0.81 1.90 5.73
C ARG A 136 0.21 1.51 7.10
N LEU A 137 -0.27 0.29 7.22
CA LEU A 137 -0.75 -0.25 8.51
C LEU A 137 0.42 -0.59 9.43
N GLU A 138 1.47 -1.20 8.88
CA GLU A 138 2.73 -1.45 9.60
C GLU A 138 3.30 -0.14 10.14
N ALA A 139 3.40 0.91 9.31
CA ALA A 139 3.90 2.21 9.70
C ALA A 139 3.18 2.78 10.92
N ARG A 140 1.84 2.75 10.92
CA ARG A 140 1.06 3.26 12.05
C ARG A 140 1.38 2.50 13.33
N TRP A 141 1.35 1.17 13.27
CA TRP A 141 1.63 0.32 14.43
C TRP A 141 3.08 0.47 14.92
N TYR A 142 4.02 0.55 13.99
CA TYR A 142 5.44 0.58 14.26
C TYR A 142 5.89 1.91 14.85
N ILE A 143 5.31 3.05 14.44
CA ILE A 143 5.56 4.35 15.07
C ILE A 143 5.33 4.28 16.59
N ASP A 144 4.21 3.68 17.03
CA ASP A 144 3.86 3.56 18.46
C ASP A 144 4.79 2.59 19.22
N LEU A 145 5.39 1.62 18.51
CA LEU A 145 6.36 0.70 19.08
C LEU A 145 7.75 1.34 19.14
N TYR A 146 8.18 1.98 18.06
CA TYR A 146 9.48 2.63 17.91
C TYR A 146 9.66 3.73 18.95
N GLU A 147 8.64 4.55 19.20
CA GLU A 147 8.66 5.59 20.24
C GLU A 147 8.98 5.06 21.65
N LYS A 148 8.64 3.79 21.93
CA LYS A 148 8.88 3.18 23.24
C LYS A 148 10.26 2.52 23.36
N ARG A 149 11.02 2.42 22.27
CA ARG A 149 12.37 1.84 22.28
C ARG A 149 13.36 2.78 22.97
N LYS A 150 14.26 2.21 23.77
CA LYS A 150 15.30 2.98 24.47
C LYS A 150 16.31 3.63 23.53
N ASN A 151 16.55 3.02 22.36
CA ASN A 151 17.49 3.46 21.34
C ASN A 151 16.79 4.10 20.12
N ALA A 152 15.54 4.54 20.26
CA ALA A 152 14.83 5.21 19.18
C ALA A 152 15.55 6.49 18.76
N ASN A 153 15.83 6.65 17.46
CA ASN A 153 16.41 7.87 16.96
C ASN A 153 15.32 8.96 16.89
N PRO A 154 15.46 10.08 17.63
CA PRO A 154 14.41 11.09 17.70
C PRO A 154 14.17 11.81 16.37
N ILE A 155 15.21 11.94 15.52
CA ILE A 155 15.09 12.57 14.20
C ILE A 155 14.25 11.67 13.27
N VAL A 156 14.52 10.37 13.29
CA VAL A 156 13.78 9.37 12.49
C VAL A 156 12.33 9.28 12.96
N LEU A 157 12.09 9.24 14.28
CA LEU A 157 10.74 9.20 14.85
C LEU A 157 9.94 10.47 14.52
N GLU A 158 10.55 11.65 14.63
CA GLU A 158 9.89 12.92 14.31
C GLU A 158 9.49 12.97 12.83
N LEU A 159 10.40 12.57 11.94
CA LEU A 159 10.10 12.51 10.50
C LEU A 159 8.98 11.52 10.22
N ALA A 160 8.99 10.33 10.82
CA ALA A 160 7.98 9.32 10.62
C ALA A 160 6.58 9.81 11.00
N LYS A 161 6.45 10.48 12.17
CA LYS A 161 5.17 11.07 12.60
C LYS A 161 4.72 12.20 11.67
N LEU A 162 5.63 13.07 11.27
CA LEU A 162 5.32 14.20 10.40
C LEU A 162 4.89 13.73 9.00
N ASP A 163 5.68 12.87 8.38
CA ASP A 163 5.37 12.27 7.08
C ASP A 163 4.05 11.49 7.12
N TYR A 164 3.84 10.69 8.17
CA TYR A 164 2.58 9.96 8.33
C TYR A 164 1.38 10.92 8.31
N ASN A 165 1.42 12.01 9.07
CA ASN A 165 0.31 12.95 9.12
C ASN A 165 0.11 13.71 7.80
N MET A 166 1.20 14.10 7.12
CA MET A 166 1.13 14.77 5.81
C MET A 166 0.50 13.87 4.73
N VAL A 167 0.94 12.61 4.68
CA VAL A 167 0.37 11.61 3.75
C VAL A 167 -1.08 11.33 4.10
N GLN A 168 -1.44 11.22 5.39
CA GLN A 168 -2.83 11.04 5.82
C GLN A 168 -3.71 12.24 5.41
N ALA A 169 -3.23 13.47 5.53
CA ALA A 169 -3.97 14.65 5.07
C ALA A 169 -4.23 14.61 3.55
N THR A 170 -3.26 14.12 2.77
CA THR A 170 -3.44 13.87 1.33
C THR A 170 -4.53 12.82 1.08
N HIS A 171 -4.48 11.69 1.77
CA HIS A 171 -5.50 10.64 1.64
C HIS A 171 -6.89 11.10 2.04
N LEU A 172 -7.02 11.97 3.05
CA LEU A 172 -8.32 12.55 3.43
C LEU A 172 -8.89 13.43 2.32
N ASN A 173 -8.06 14.22 1.64
CA ASN A 173 -8.50 15.01 0.49
C ASN A 173 -8.98 14.10 -0.66
N ASP A 174 -8.21 13.06 -0.97
CA ASP A 174 -8.58 12.07 -1.99
C ASP A 174 -9.92 11.36 -1.64
N ALA A 175 -10.12 10.98 -0.38
CA ALA A 175 -11.35 10.37 0.10
C ALA A 175 -12.56 11.30 -0.03
N VAL A 176 -12.38 12.61 0.21
CA VAL A 176 -13.43 13.62 0.02
C VAL A 176 -13.79 13.74 -1.47
N ASP A 177 -12.80 13.75 -2.36
CA ASP A 177 -13.04 13.78 -3.80
C ASP A 177 -13.78 12.52 -4.28
N MET A 178 -13.41 11.33 -3.79
CA MET A 178 -14.11 10.08 -4.08
C MET A 178 -15.54 10.06 -3.50
N THR A 179 -15.74 10.65 -2.32
CA THR A 179 -17.07 10.78 -1.72
C THR A 179 -17.99 11.66 -2.58
N ARG A 180 -17.48 12.77 -3.11
CA ARG A 180 -18.25 13.63 -4.03
C ARG A 180 -18.62 12.87 -5.29
N TRP A 181 -17.63 12.26 -5.95
CA TRP A 181 -17.85 11.49 -7.17
C TRP A 181 -18.88 10.37 -6.99
N TRP A 182 -18.79 9.58 -5.91
CA TRP A 182 -19.72 8.48 -5.66
C TRP A 182 -21.15 8.96 -5.39
N ASN A 183 -21.30 10.04 -4.62
CA ASN A 183 -22.59 10.66 -4.37
C ASN A 183 -23.23 11.23 -5.65
N ASP A 184 -22.43 11.86 -6.51
CA ASP A 184 -22.89 12.42 -7.79
C ASP A 184 -23.31 11.31 -8.78
N LEU A 185 -22.62 10.17 -8.74
CA LEU A 185 -22.98 8.99 -9.53
C LEU A 185 -24.33 8.41 -9.09
N GLY A 186 -24.67 8.51 -7.79
CA GLY A 186 -25.99 8.19 -7.25
C GLY A 186 -26.35 6.70 -7.21
N LEU A 187 -25.40 5.80 -7.52
CA LEU A 187 -25.63 4.36 -7.57
C LEU A 187 -26.14 3.82 -6.24
N SER A 188 -25.55 4.20 -5.10
CA SER A 188 -25.93 3.67 -3.79
C SER A 188 -27.40 3.93 -3.43
N LYS A 189 -27.99 5.04 -3.94
CA LYS A 189 -29.41 5.34 -3.73
C LYS A 189 -30.33 4.62 -4.71
N LYS A 190 -29.83 4.30 -5.91
CA LYS A 190 -30.60 3.63 -6.97
C LYS A 190 -30.57 2.12 -6.86
N LEU A 191 -29.46 1.58 -6.35
CA LEU A 191 -29.20 0.15 -6.19
C LEU A 191 -29.16 -0.17 -4.70
N THR A 192 -30.29 -0.02 -4.01
CA THR A 192 -30.38 -0.19 -2.55
C THR A 192 -30.11 -1.61 -2.06
N PHE A 193 -30.07 -2.58 -2.97
CA PHE A 193 -29.66 -3.96 -2.68
C PHE A 193 -28.13 -4.11 -2.58
N ALA A 194 -27.37 -3.24 -3.24
CA ALA A 194 -25.92 -3.31 -3.29
C ALA A 194 -25.30 -2.65 -2.05
N ARG A 195 -24.17 -3.20 -1.61
CA ARG A 195 -23.43 -2.70 -0.44
C ARG A 195 -22.72 -1.39 -0.80
N ASP A 196 -22.96 -0.32 -0.04
CA ASP A 196 -22.16 0.90 -0.14
C ASP A 196 -20.85 0.73 0.65
N ARG A 197 -19.74 0.56 -0.07
CA ARG A 197 -18.41 0.25 0.46
C ARG A 197 -17.34 1.23 0.01
N LEU A 198 -17.71 2.50 -0.21
CA LEU A 198 -16.78 3.49 -0.76
C LEU A 198 -15.52 3.66 0.13
N VAL A 199 -15.71 3.75 1.45
CA VAL A 199 -14.60 3.97 2.40
C VAL A 199 -13.67 2.76 2.42
N GLU A 200 -14.22 1.55 2.42
CA GLU A 200 -13.46 0.31 2.36
C GLU A 200 -12.73 0.16 1.03
N SER A 201 -13.37 0.52 -0.08
CA SER A 201 -12.77 0.54 -1.43
C SER A 201 -11.60 1.52 -1.50
N PHE A 202 -11.76 2.69 -0.89
CA PHE A 202 -10.70 3.69 -0.79
C PHE A 202 -9.54 3.19 0.08
N LEU A 203 -9.83 2.55 1.22
CA LEU A 203 -8.82 1.96 2.09
C LEU A 203 -7.98 0.89 1.36
N TRP A 204 -8.61 0.07 0.52
CA TRP A 204 -7.91 -0.86 -0.37
C TRP A 204 -6.95 -0.14 -1.32
N SER A 205 -7.39 0.95 -1.94
CA SER A 205 -6.53 1.74 -2.84
C SER A 205 -5.30 2.32 -2.12
N VAL A 206 -5.47 2.79 -0.87
CA VAL A 206 -4.37 3.27 -0.02
C VAL A 206 -3.41 2.13 0.32
N GLY A 207 -3.92 0.92 0.56
CA GLY A 207 -3.07 -0.25 0.81
C GLY A 207 -2.19 -0.63 -0.39
N ILE A 208 -2.66 -0.37 -1.61
CA ILE A 208 -1.92 -0.68 -2.86
C ILE A 208 -0.97 0.47 -3.25
N GLN A 209 -1.40 1.73 -3.12
CA GLN A 209 -0.66 2.93 -3.57
C GLN A 209 -0.77 4.04 -2.52
N TYR A 210 -0.02 3.92 -1.42
CA TYR A 210 -0.10 4.88 -0.31
C TYR A 210 0.70 6.17 -0.57
N GLU A 211 1.64 6.16 -1.50
CA GLU A 211 2.55 7.28 -1.75
C GLU A 211 1.79 8.47 -2.34
N PRO A 212 2.01 9.70 -1.84
CA PRO A 212 1.13 10.85 -2.11
C PRO A 212 1.01 11.18 -3.60
N GLN A 213 2.07 10.97 -4.39
CA GLN A 213 2.10 11.25 -5.84
C GLN A 213 1.12 10.39 -6.66
N TYR A 214 0.64 9.26 -6.13
CA TYR A 214 -0.24 8.33 -6.84
C TYR A 214 -1.73 8.61 -6.64
N LYS A 215 -2.12 9.88 -6.47
CA LYS A 215 -3.53 10.29 -6.32
C LYS A 215 -4.42 9.71 -7.41
N TYR A 216 -4.09 9.94 -8.68
CA TYR A 216 -4.88 9.45 -9.81
C TYR A 216 -5.07 7.92 -9.79
N CYS A 217 -4.03 7.19 -9.39
CA CYS A 217 -4.09 5.74 -9.28
C CYS A 217 -5.02 5.30 -8.14
N ARG A 218 -4.92 5.91 -6.95
CA ARG A 218 -5.83 5.65 -5.83
C ARG A 218 -7.29 5.91 -6.20
N GLU A 219 -7.56 7.02 -6.87
CA GLU A 219 -8.92 7.34 -7.34
C GLU A 219 -9.43 6.30 -8.35
N GLY A 220 -8.62 5.97 -9.36
CA GLY A 220 -8.96 4.96 -10.36
C GLY A 220 -9.26 3.60 -9.72
N ILE A 221 -8.37 3.12 -8.86
CA ILE A 221 -8.54 1.85 -8.13
C ILE A 221 -9.80 1.89 -7.26
N THR A 222 -10.04 2.97 -6.51
CA THR A 222 -11.24 3.11 -5.67
C THR A 222 -12.51 2.99 -6.49
N LYS A 223 -12.58 3.72 -7.62
CA LYS A 223 -13.71 3.69 -8.55
C LYS A 223 -13.95 2.28 -9.11
N LEU A 224 -12.88 1.58 -9.48
CA LEU A 224 -12.97 0.20 -9.96
C LEU A 224 -13.46 -0.75 -8.87
N ILE A 225 -12.91 -0.71 -7.66
CA ILE A 225 -13.27 -1.63 -6.57
C ILE A 225 -14.75 -1.45 -6.18
N ILE A 226 -15.24 -0.21 -6.07
CA ILE A 226 -16.65 0.02 -5.70
C ILE A 226 -17.61 -0.41 -6.81
N LEU A 227 -17.25 -0.21 -8.09
CA LEU A 227 -18.03 -0.71 -9.21
C LEU A 227 -18.02 -2.23 -9.27
N ILE A 228 -16.87 -2.88 -9.05
CA ILE A 228 -16.76 -4.34 -8.94
C ILE A 228 -17.66 -4.85 -7.81
N THR A 229 -17.62 -4.22 -6.64
CA THR A 229 -18.47 -4.60 -5.49
C THR A 229 -19.96 -4.44 -5.82
N THR A 230 -20.32 -3.39 -6.56
CA THR A 230 -21.71 -3.15 -6.96
C THR A 230 -22.18 -4.18 -8.00
N ILE A 231 -21.32 -4.51 -8.97
CA ILE A 231 -21.61 -5.50 -10.02
C ILE A 231 -21.64 -6.91 -9.42
N ASP A 232 -20.75 -7.24 -8.48
CA ASP A 232 -20.77 -8.48 -7.70
C ASP A 232 -22.15 -8.69 -7.06
N ASP A 233 -22.71 -7.67 -6.39
CA ASP A 233 -24.07 -7.75 -5.82
C ASP A 233 -25.16 -7.87 -6.90
N VAL A 234 -24.97 -7.31 -8.09
CA VAL A 234 -25.89 -7.52 -9.22
C VAL A 234 -25.90 -9.00 -9.61
N TYR A 235 -24.75 -9.63 -9.77
CA TYR A 235 -24.65 -11.02 -10.23
C TYR A 235 -25.01 -12.04 -9.14
N ASP A 236 -24.51 -11.87 -7.92
CA ASP A 236 -24.60 -12.90 -6.87
C ASP A 236 -25.87 -12.81 -6.02
N VAL A 237 -26.51 -11.63 -5.94
CA VAL A 237 -27.64 -11.40 -5.03
C VAL A 237 -28.92 -11.07 -5.76
N TYR A 238 -28.86 -10.22 -6.80
CA TYR A 238 -30.06 -9.55 -7.28
C TYR A 238 -30.60 -10.04 -8.63
N SER A 239 -29.71 -10.24 -9.62
CA SER A 239 -30.14 -10.55 -10.98
C SER A 239 -30.61 -11.99 -11.16
N THR A 240 -31.51 -12.18 -12.12
CA THR A 240 -31.77 -13.51 -12.66
C THR A 240 -30.69 -13.91 -13.67
N TYR A 241 -30.55 -15.21 -13.95
CA TYR A 241 -29.60 -15.70 -14.95
C TYR A 241 -29.76 -15.03 -16.33
N GLU A 242 -31.00 -14.83 -16.78
CA GLU A 242 -31.28 -14.21 -18.09
C GLU A 242 -30.90 -12.71 -18.09
N GLU A 243 -31.17 -11.99 -17.00
CA GLU A 243 -30.74 -10.59 -16.86
C GLU A 243 -29.21 -10.47 -16.79
N ALA A 244 -28.54 -11.36 -16.05
CA ALA A 244 -27.08 -11.40 -15.96
C ALA A 244 -26.44 -11.65 -17.33
N LYS A 245 -27.06 -12.50 -18.16
CA LYS A 245 -26.62 -12.74 -19.53
C LYS A 245 -26.71 -11.47 -20.38
N LEU A 246 -27.83 -10.75 -20.32
CA LEU A 246 -27.99 -9.46 -21.01
C LEU A 246 -26.95 -8.44 -20.57
N PHE A 247 -26.69 -8.32 -19.26
CA PHE A 247 -25.65 -7.42 -18.74
C PHE A 247 -24.27 -7.79 -19.25
N THR A 248 -23.94 -9.09 -19.25
CA THR A 248 -22.66 -9.61 -19.77
C THR A 248 -22.49 -9.26 -21.24
N GLU A 249 -23.51 -9.50 -22.07
CA GLU A 249 -23.49 -9.18 -23.49
C GLU A 249 -23.32 -7.66 -23.74
N ALA A 250 -23.95 -6.82 -22.93
CA ALA A 250 -23.79 -5.36 -23.00
C ALA A 250 -22.35 -4.91 -22.69
N VAL A 251 -21.72 -5.51 -21.68
CA VAL A 251 -20.30 -5.26 -21.34
C VAL A 251 -19.38 -5.74 -22.46
N GLU A 252 -19.58 -6.95 -22.98
CA GLU A 252 -18.75 -7.49 -24.07
C GLU A 252 -18.80 -6.65 -25.35
N ARG A 253 -20.00 -6.18 -25.72
CA ARG A 253 -20.18 -5.29 -26.88
C ARG A 253 -19.63 -3.90 -26.64
N TRP A 254 -19.65 -3.45 -25.38
CA TRP A 254 -19.27 -2.09 -24.96
C TRP A 254 -19.94 -1.00 -25.80
N ASP A 255 -21.24 -1.18 -26.08
CA ASP A 255 -22.06 -0.28 -26.87
C ASP A 255 -23.17 0.32 -26.00
N ILE A 256 -23.22 1.64 -25.96
CA ILE A 256 -24.19 2.40 -25.18
C ILE A 256 -25.63 2.21 -25.64
N ASN A 257 -25.82 1.81 -26.91
CA ASN A 257 -27.14 1.58 -27.46
C ASN A 257 -27.82 0.32 -26.88
N THR A 258 -27.06 -0.56 -26.22
CA THR A 258 -27.61 -1.75 -25.54
C THR A 258 -28.36 -1.42 -24.25
N LEU A 259 -28.31 -0.16 -23.77
CA LEU A 259 -29.01 0.28 -22.57
C LEU A 259 -30.51 -0.03 -22.62
N ASP A 260 -31.16 0.14 -23.78
CA ASP A 260 -32.61 -0.06 -23.89
C ASP A 260 -33.03 -1.53 -23.73
N GLU A 261 -32.08 -2.47 -23.83
CA GLU A 261 -32.29 -3.91 -23.67
C GLU A 261 -32.18 -4.35 -22.20
N LEU A 262 -31.62 -3.51 -21.33
CA LEU A 262 -31.35 -3.85 -19.92
C LEU A 262 -32.50 -3.44 -18.98
N PRO A 263 -32.73 -4.18 -17.88
CA PRO A 263 -33.56 -3.69 -16.78
C PRO A 263 -33.08 -2.35 -16.22
N ASP A 264 -33.98 -1.53 -15.66
CA ASP A 264 -33.67 -0.15 -15.21
C ASP A 264 -32.46 -0.07 -14.25
N TYR A 265 -32.34 -1.03 -13.33
CA TYR A 265 -31.23 -1.06 -12.37
C TYR A 265 -29.89 -1.40 -13.06
N MET A 266 -29.91 -2.31 -14.03
CA MET A 266 -28.76 -2.69 -14.85
C MET A 266 -28.35 -1.57 -15.80
N ARG A 267 -29.29 -0.82 -16.37
CA ARG A 267 -29.01 0.37 -17.19
C ARG A 267 -28.14 1.36 -16.44
N ILE A 268 -28.57 1.71 -15.23
CA ILE A 268 -27.88 2.68 -14.40
C ILE A 268 -26.48 2.15 -14.01
N CYS A 269 -26.38 0.86 -13.67
CA CYS A 269 -25.10 0.22 -13.35
C CYS A 269 -24.13 0.19 -14.54
N PHE A 270 -24.58 -0.28 -15.71
CA PHE A 270 -23.77 -0.35 -16.94
C PHE A 270 -23.34 1.05 -17.39
N PHE A 271 -24.25 2.03 -17.36
CA PHE A 271 -23.91 3.39 -17.75
C PHE A 271 -22.86 4.03 -16.84
N ALA A 272 -22.94 3.77 -15.53
CA ALA A 272 -21.93 4.19 -14.58
C ALA A 272 -20.56 3.54 -14.84
N LEU A 273 -20.53 2.23 -15.10
CA LEU A 273 -19.31 1.50 -15.50
C LEU A 273 -18.72 2.08 -16.79
N TYR A 274 -19.54 2.18 -17.84
CA TYR A 274 -19.15 2.69 -19.15
C TYR A 274 -18.52 4.08 -19.04
N ASN A 275 -19.19 5.03 -18.39
CA ASN A 275 -18.69 6.39 -18.25
C ASN A 275 -17.41 6.46 -17.43
N THR A 276 -17.33 5.69 -16.34
CA THR A 276 -16.15 5.68 -15.47
C THR A 276 -14.91 5.15 -16.20
N ILE A 277 -15.04 4.03 -16.91
CA ILE A 277 -13.93 3.42 -17.66
C ILE A 277 -13.50 4.29 -18.84
N ASN A 278 -14.46 4.83 -19.60
CA ASN A 278 -14.13 5.75 -20.69
C ASN A 278 -13.47 7.03 -20.19
N GLN A 279 -13.86 7.54 -19.02
CA GLN A 279 -13.21 8.71 -18.40
C GLN A 279 -11.77 8.41 -17.99
N ILE A 280 -11.51 7.24 -17.38
CA ILE A 280 -10.14 6.81 -17.07
C ILE A 280 -9.31 6.70 -18.35
N ALA A 281 -9.85 6.08 -19.39
CA ALA A 281 -9.14 5.95 -20.66
C ALA A 281 -8.85 7.30 -21.32
N TYR A 282 -9.81 8.22 -21.30
CA TYR A 282 -9.65 9.57 -21.83
C TYR A 282 -8.57 10.35 -21.07
N ASN A 283 -8.57 10.31 -19.74
CA ASN A 283 -7.57 10.99 -18.92
C ASN A 283 -6.17 10.44 -19.21
N THR A 284 -6.01 9.12 -19.31
CA THR A 284 -4.72 8.49 -19.66
C THR A 284 -4.27 8.87 -21.07
N LEU A 285 -5.19 8.94 -22.04
CA LEU A 285 -4.88 9.39 -23.40
C LEU A 285 -4.45 10.87 -23.41
N LYS A 286 -5.13 11.72 -22.64
CA LYS A 286 -4.83 13.15 -22.54
C LYS A 286 -3.47 13.42 -21.89
N GLU A 287 -3.13 12.70 -20.81
CA GLU A 287 -1.91 12.95 -20.03
C GLU A 287 -0.68 12.23 -20.57
N HIS A 288 -0.85 11.02 -21.10
CA HIS A 288 0.25 10.16 -21.52
C HIS A 288 0.25 9.82 -23.02
N GLY A 289 -0.78 10.23 -23.77
CA GLY A 289 -0.89 9.89 -25.19
C GLY A 289 -1.22 8.42 -25.46
N LEU A 290 -1.62 7.66 -24.43
CA LEU A 290 -1.86 6.22 -24.52
C LEU A 290 -3.35 5.90 -24.54
N ASN A 291 -3.80 5.24 -25.61
CA ASN A 291 -5.15 4.70 -25.68
C ASN A 291 -5.24 3.37 -24.91
N VAL A 292 -5.67 3.44 -23.66
CA VAL A 292 -5.81 2.26 -22.79
C VAL A 292 -7.20 1.62 -22.80
N LEU A 293 -8.17 2.23 -23.49
CA LEU A 293 -9.55 1.76 -23.51
C LEU A 293 -9.68 0.28 -23.94
N PRO A 294 -9.00 -0.20 -25.00
CA PRO A 294 -9.11 -1.60 -25.41
C PRO A 294 -8.69 -2.61 -24.34
N TYR A 295 -7.73 -2.23 -23.48
CA TYR A 295 -7.28 -3.07 -22.39
C TYR A 295 -8.26 -3.05 -21.22
N LEU A 296 -8.75 -1.88 -20.85
CA LEU A 296 -9.72 -1.73 -19.77
C LEU A 296 -11.02 -2.49 -20.07
N LYS A 297 -11.54 -2.39 -21.30
CA LYS A 297 -12.73 -3.13 -21.77
C LYS A 297 -12.60 -4.64 -21.65
N LYS A 298 -11.38 -5.17 -21.76
CA LYS A 298 -11.12 -6.61 -21.67
C LYS A 298 -11.05 -7.09 -20.21
N THR A 299 -10.83 -6.18 -19.27
CA THR A 299 -10.61 -6.48 -17.85
C THR A 299 -11.88 -6.34 -17.03
N VAL A 300 -12.78 -5.43 -17.40
CA VAL A 300 -14.11 -5.26 -16.80
C VAL A 300 -15.12 -6.20 -17.43
#